data_AF-A0A1C5CWN4-F1
#
_entry.id   AF-A0A1C5CWN4-F1
#
_cell.length_a   1.000
_cell.length_b   1.000
_cell.length_c   1.000
_cell.angle_alpha   90.00
_cell.angle_beta   90.00
_cell.angle_gamma   90.00
#
_symmetry.space_group_name_H-M   'P 1'
#
loop_
_entity.id
_entity.type
_entity.pdbx_description
1 polymer ?
#
loop_
_entity_poly.entity_id
_entity_poly.type
_entity_poly.pdbx_seq_one_letter_code
_entity_poly.pdbx_strand_id
1 'polypeptide(L)' 'DALLPAVEALGAGAGSFAAAGEAAEKGALATVPMLARKGRASYLGERSVGHQDPGATSSALLIAALAEAAR' A
#
# COMPACT_ATOMS: atom_id res chain seq x y z
N ASP A 1 -4.75 0.05 1.23
CA ASP A 1 -4.16 1.42 1.20
C ASP A 1 -2.71 1.30 0.79
N ALA A 2 -2.30 1.75 -0.39
CA ALA A 2 -0.89 1.72 -0.82
C ALA A 2 -0.71 2.65 -2.02
N LEU A 3 -1.59 2.50 -3.02
CA LEU A 3 -1.58 3.31 -4.24
C LEU A 3 -1.83 4.80 -3.98
N LEU A 4 -2.82 5.17 -3.16
CA LEU A 4 -3.08 6.58 -2.85
C LEU A 4 -1.88 7.24 -2.14
N PRO A 5 -1.34 6.68 -1.04
CA PRO A 5 -0.10 7.19 -0.45
C PRO A 5 1.07 7.30 -1.43
N ALA A 6 1.22 6.31 -2.32
CA ALA A 6 2.26 6.33 -3.35
C ALA A 6 2.08 7.49 -4.34
N VAL A 7 0.85 7.72 -4.82
CA VAL A 7 0.52 8.82 -5.74
C VAL A 7 0.71 10.18 -5.05
N GLU A 8 0.32 10.31 -3.79
CA GLU A 8 0.53 11.54 -3.01
C GLU A 8 2.02 11.84 -2.84
N ALA A 9 2.82 10.83 -2.48
CA ALA A 9 4.27 10.97 -2.35
C ALA A 9 4.95 11.26 -3.70
N LEU A 10 4.46 10.68 -4.79
CA LEU A 10 4.94 10.97 -6.15
C LEU A 10 4.54 12.38 -6.61
N GLY A 11 3.38 12.88 -6.22
CA GLY A 11 2.92 14.24 -6.54
C GLY A 11 3.58 15.33 -5.70
N ALA A 12 4.24 14.96 -4.60
CA ALA A 12 4.94 15.91 -3.74
C ALA A 12 6.30 16.32 -4.34
N GLY A 13 6.43 17.58 -4.75
CA GLY A 13 7.70 18.16 -5.20
C GLY A 13 8.18 17.61 -6.55
N ALA A 14 9.45 17.23 -6.64
CA ALA A 14 10.07 16.75 -7.88
C ALA A 14 9.66 15.34 -8.32
N GLY A 15 8.79 14.66 -7.56
CA GLY A 15 8.32 13.31 -7.83
C GLY A 15 9.41 12.25 -7.75
N SER A 16 9.48 11.56 -6.60
CA SER A 16 10.45 10.49 -6.38
C SER A 16 9.74 9.14 -6.36
N PHE A 17 10.10 8.24 -7.29
CA PHE A 17 9.60 6.86 -7.25
C PHE A 17 10.06 6.11 -5.99
N ALA A 18 11.22 6.45 -5.44
CA ALA A 18 11.67 5.90 -4.15
C ALA A 18 10.72 6.32 -3.02
N ALA A 19 10.36 7.62 -2.94
CA ALA A 19 9.40 8.10 -1.95
C ALA A 19 8.00 7.48 -2.15
N ALA A 20 7.57 7.30 -3.41
CA ALA A 20 6.34 6.61 -3.73
C ALA A 20 6.35 5.15 -3.26
N GLY A 21 7.48 4.44 -3.42
CA GLY A 21 7.67 3.08 -2.93
C GLY A 21 7.56 2.98 -1.41
N GLU A 22 8.27 3.85 -0.69
CA GLU A 22 8.20 3.90 0.78
C GLU A 22 6.78 4.22 1.29
N ALA A 23 6.09 5.14 0.62
CA ALA A 23 4.72 5.49 0.98
C ALA A 23 3.75 4.33 0.70
N ALA A 24 3.93 3.61 -0.40
CA ALA A 24 3.14 2.42 -0.72
C ALA A 24 3.31 1.33 0.35
N GLU A 25 4.55 1.06 0.76
CA GLU A 25 4.87 0.09 1.81
C GLU A 25 4.24 0.47 3.15
N LYS A 26 4.40 1.73 3.58
CA LYS A 26 3.78 2.24 4.80
C LYS A 26 2.26 2.14 4.75
N GLY A 27 1.66 2.46 3.60
CA GLY A 27 0.23 2.27 3.38
C GLY A 27 -0.17 0.80 3.57
N ALA A 28 0.56 -0.13 2.95
CA ALA A 28 0.25 -1.55 3.04
C ALA A 28 0.34 -2.04 4.49
N LEU A 29 1.39 -1.66 5.24
CA LEU A 29 1.54 -1.97 6.66
C LEU A 29 0.40 -1.38 7.51
N ALA A 30 -0.05 -0.17 7.18
CA ALA A 30 -1.15 0.48 7.90
C ALA A 30 -2.51 -0.23 7.74
N THR A 31 -2.63 -1.19 6.82
CA THR A 31 -3.85 -2.01 6.69
C THR A 31 -4.05 -3.00 7.84
N VAL A 32 -2.99 -3.36 8.57
CA VAL A 32 -3.04 -4.36 9.65
C VAL A 32 -4.15 -4.07 10.69
N PRO A 33 -4.27 -2.87 11.28
CA PRO A 33 -5.34 -2.58 12.24
C PRO A 33 -6.72 -2.32 11.61
N MET A 34 -6.87 -2.39 10.28
CA MET A 34 -8.12 -2.00 9.61
C MET A 34 -9.15 -3.12 9.57
N LEU A 35 -10.42 -2.76 9.78
CA LEU A 35 -11.55 -3.64 9.50
C LEU A 35 -11.81 -3.68 7.99
N ALA A 36 -11.71 -4.85 7.37
CA ALA A 36 -11.95 -5.01 5.95
C ALA A 36 -13.43 -4.75 5.59
N ARG A 37 -13.70 -3.78 4.71
CA ARG A 37 -15.05 -3.44 4.23
C ARG A 37 -15.35 -3.93 2.82
N LYS A 38 -14.33 -4.38 2.08
CA LYS A 38 -14.42 -4.82 0.68
C LYS A 38 -13.65 -6.13 0.46
N GLY A 39 -13.97 -6.85 -0.61
CA GLY A 39 -13.29 -8.08 -1.02
C GLY A 39 -13.61 -9.29 -0.12
N ARG A 40 -12.89 -10.41 -0.32
CA ARG A 40 -13.12 -11.65 0.45
C ARG A 40 -12.79 -11.52 1.93
N ALA A 41 -11.89 -10.61 2.30
CA ALA A 41 -11.52 -10.37 3.69
C ALA A 41 -12.70 -9.78 4.51
N SER A 42 -13.64 -9.06 3.88
CA SER A 42 -14.79 -8.51 4.60
C SER A 42 -15.76 -9.58 5.12
N TYR A 43 -15.71 -10.80 4.56
CA TYR A 43 -16.53 -11.92 5.03
C TYR A 43 -16.13 -12.37 6.45
N LEU A 44 -14.93 -12.03 6.90
CA LEU A 44 -14.39 -12.39 8.21
C LEU A 44 -14.77 -11.38 9.31
N GLY A 45 -15.34 -10.23 8.97
CA GLY A 45 -15.68 -9.19 9.92
C GLY A 45 -14.47 -8.77 10.77
N GLU A 46 -14.64 -8.66 12.09
CA GLU A 46 -13.59 -8.29 13.04
C GLU A 46 -12.35 -9.21 12.98
N ARG A 47 -12.50 -10.46 12.53
CA ARG A 47 -11.37 -11.38 12.37
C ARG A 47 -10.40 -10.98 11.26
N SER A 48 -10.76 -10.02 10.40
CA SER A 48 -9.84 -9.44 9.42
C SER A 48 -8.81 -8.51 10.06
N VAL A 49 -9.12 -7.89 11.21
CA VAL A 49 -8.20 -7.01 11.94
C VAL A 49 -6.98 -7.81 12.40
N GLY A 50 -5.80 -7.19 12.34
CA GLY A 50 -4.52 -7.81 12.66
C GLY A 50 -3.84 -8.49 11.46
N HIS A 51 -4.46 -8.48 10.28
CA HIS A 51 -3.90 -9.08 9.07
C HIS A 51 -3.65 -8.01 8.00
N GLN A 52 -2.44 -8.00 7.44
CA GLN A 52 -2.11 -7.11 6.34
C GLN A 52 -2.93 -7.49 5.09
N ASP A 53 -3.44 -6.48 4.37
CA ASP A 53 -4.16 -6.70 3.12
C ASP A 53 -3.20 -7.14 2.00
N PRO A 54 -3.37 -8.33 1.40
CA PRO A 54 -2.47 -8.83 0.37
C PRO A 54 -2.51 -8.01 -0.94
N GLY A 55 -3.63 -7.33 -1.22
CA GLY A 55 -3.76 -6.45 -2.39
C GLY A 55 -2.91 -5.19 -2.27
N ALA A 56 -2.93 -4.57 -1.08
CA ALA A 56 -2.07 -3.44 -0.73
C ALA A 56 -0.58 -3.84 -0.75
N THR A 57 -0.23 -5.01 -0.19
CA THR A 57 1.15 -5.53 -0.24
C THR A 57 1.63 -5.76 -1.67
N SER A 58 0.82 -6.40 -2.52
CA SER A 58 1.18 -6.61 -3.93
C SER A 58 1.38 -5.30 -4.68
N SER A 59 0.53 -4.30 -4.39
CA SER A 59 0.66 -2.96 -4.97
C SER A 59 1.96 -2.27 -4.51
N ALA A 60 2.31 -2.37 -3.23
CA ALA A 60 3.57 -1.83 -2.71
C ALA A 60 4.80 -2.48 -3.39
N LEU A 61 4.78 -3.80 -3.59
CA LEU A 61 5.83 -4.51 -4.32
C LEU A 61 5.98 -4.02 -5.77
N LEU A 62 4.88 -3.75 -6.47
CA LEU A 62 4.92 -3.20 -7.83
C LEU A 62 5.55 -1.80 -7.88
N ILE A 63 5.20 -0.92 -6.92
CA ILE A 63 5.81 0.43 -6.85
C ILE A 63 7.29 0.36 -6.46
N ALA A 64 7.66 -0.55 -5.54
CA ALA A 64 9.05 -0.77 -5.19
C ALA A 64 9.87 -1.24 -6.41
N ALA A 65 9.35 -2.18 -7.20
CA ALA A 65 9.99 -2.63 -8.43
C ALA A 65 10.10 -1.50 -9.47
N LEU A 66 9.09 -0.63 -9.58
CA LEU A 66 9.16 0.56 -10.42
C LEU A 66 10.28 1.52 -9.97
N ALA A 67 10.41 1.75 -8.67
CA ALA A 67 11.45 2.61 -8.12
C ALA A 67 12.87 2.05 -8.36
N GLU A 68 13.01 0.73 -8.34
CA GLU A 68 14.26 0.05 -8.71
C GLU A 68 14.55 0.18 -10.20
N ALA A 69 13.55 -0.03 -11.07
CA ALA A 69 13.71 0.03 -12.52
C ALA A 69 13.93 1.45 -13.06
N ALA A 70 13.47 2.48 -12.35
CA ALA A 70 13.59 3.88 -12.75
C ALA A 70 14.86 4.58 -12.19
N ARG A 71 15.74 3.85 -11.52
CA ARG A 71 16.97 4.37 -10.91
C ARG A 71 18.08 4.59 -11.94
#